data_AF-A0A2T6JEQ8-F1
#
_entry.id   AF-A0A2T6JEQ8-F1
#
_cell.length_a   1.000
_cell.length_b   1.000
_cell.length_c   1.000
_cell.angle_alpha   90.00
_cell.angle_beta   90.00
_cell.angle_gamma   90.00
#
_symmetry.space_group_name_H-M   'P 1'
#
loop_
_entity.id
_entity.type
_entity.pdbx_description
1 polymer ?
#
loop_
_entity_poly.entity_id
_entity_poly.type
_entity_poly.pdbx_seq_one_letter_code
_entity_poly.pdbx_strand_id
1 'polypeptide(L)'
;MTLPLHPLDPDLFARALPLLDDEWLTRDPELAPVLPTVLARNVGQDWHKAGTFRHHLVGVTRTLTVWQQPRDVRLLGLLHSVYGNAFVDLVKFDPAKERARVREIAGESAEHLVYLFCTQSRTQFVQKVLAHALEADGSLVLQKDGQDHVLTPYEVAAFIIVSMADTIEQWFSWQDDIFSRFPDVQHRNQKAHWAASLWPGPMRPSGRMVHQINGLAKALQHPGLKDVLPMPPVFAHCSQHLSAANEAAATSLYWSVIQQDQPLVDLDVATGVLESAVRHNPWVGEPQMVLAQLYLSAGRKDEAKAAAESALHLFSAWGNAWDKRVQWDAWVAWTRILLQGATVEGTWPERLDKLNNVALRG
;
A
#
# COMPACT_ATOMS: atom_id res chain seq x y z
N MET A 1 -3.88 29.51 -3.09
CA MET A 1 -4.62 28.58 -2.21
C MET A 1 -3.61 27.66 -1.55
N THR A 2 -3.74 27.40 -0.25
CA THR A 2 -2.83 26.52 0.50
C THR A 2 -2.99 25.06 0.05
N LEU A 3 -1.89 24.31 -0.01
CA LEU A 3 -1.92 22.88 -0.32
C LEU A 3 -2.44 22.07 0.89
N PRO A 4 -3.17 20.96 0.65
CA PRO A 4 -3.63 20.06 1.70
C PRO A 4 -2.51 19.13 2.19
N LEU A 5 -1.48 19.72 2.81
CA LEU A 5 -0.34 19.00 3.40
C LEU A 5 -0.67 18.54 4.83
N HIS A 6 -0.09 17.42 5.23
CA HIS A 6 -0.23 16.82 6.55
C HIS A 6 0.98 17.15 7.42
N PRO A 7 0.79 17.52 8.69
CA PRO A 7 1.91 17.64 9.61
C PRO A 7 2.55 16.26 9.85
N LEU A 8 3.87 16.23 10.04
CA LEU A 8 4.57 15.01 10.43
C LEU A 8 4.14 14.57 11.84
N ASP A 9 3.50 13.41 11.92
CA ASP A 9 3.23 12.72 13.17
C ASP A 9 4.50 11.98 13.63
N PRO A 10 5.12 12.41 14.75
CA PRO A 10 6.37 11.82 15.24
C PRO A 10 6.19 10.37 15.71
N ASP A 11 5.03 10.00 16.23
CA ASP A 11 4.77 8.64 16.72
C ASP A 11 4.61 7.67 15.55
N LEU A 12 3.93 8.09 14.48
CA LEU A 12 3.86 7.31 13.24
C LEU A 12 5.25 7.11 12.63
N PHE A 13 6.06 8.16 12.57
CA PHE A 13 7.43 8.04 12.07
C PHE A 13 8.29 7.14 12.95
N ALA A 14 8.20 7.27 14.27
CA ALA A 14 8.91 6.41 15.22
C ALA A 14 8.53 4.93 15.08
N ARG A 15 7.27 4.61 14.76
CA ARG A 15 6.84 3.24 14.45
C ARG A 15 7.39 2.72 13.12
N ALA A 16 7.46 3.58 12.10
CA ALA A 16 7.93 3.20 10.77
C ALA A 16 9.46 3.04 10.70
N LEU A 17 10.21 3.85 11.44
CA LEU A 17 11.66 3.94 11.32
C LEU A 17 12.41 2.61 11.53
N PRO A 18 12.10 1.77 12.54
CA PRO A 18 12.74 0.46 12.71
C PRO A 18 12.49 -0.50 11.54
N LEU A 19 11.41 -0.31 10.78
CA LEU A 19 11.02 -1.17 9.66
C LEU A 19 11.79 -0.86 8.36
N LEU A 20 12.70 0.13 8.40
CA LEU A 20 13.70 0.37 7.34
C LEU A 20 14.86 -0.63 7.40
N ASP A 21 15.08 -1.28 8.54
CA ASP A 21 16.07 -2.36 8.65
C ASP A 21 15.51 -3.61 7.95
N ASP A 22 16.16 -4.11 6.91
CA ASP A 22 15.73 -5.30 6.16
C ASP A 22 15.54 -6.55 7.05
N GLU A 23 16.18 -6.59 8.23
CA GLU A 23 16.06 -7.67 9.21
C GLU A 23 14.94 -7.46 10.25
N TRP A 24 14.13 -6.40 10.15
CA TRP A 24 13.11 -6.08 11.16
C TRP A 24 12.20 -7.28 11.47
N LEU A 25 11.83 -8.05 10.45
CA LEU A 25 10.91 -9.18 10.59
C LEU A 25 11.54 -10.38 11.30
N THR A 26 12.86 -10.59 11.16
CA THR A 26 13.56 -11.69 11.87
C THR A 26 13.77 -11.40 13.35
N ARG A 27 13.65 -10.11 13.75
CA ARG A 27 13.71 -9.65 15.14
C ARG A 27 12.33 -9.49 15.79
N ASP A 28 11.25 -9.64 15.03
CA ASP A 28 9.89 -9.57 15.55
C ASP A 28 9.54 -10.85 16.33
N PRO A 29 9.24 -10.77 17.64
CA PRO A 29 9.05 -11.95 18.48
C PRO A 29 7.79 -12.77 18.11
N GLU A 30 6.81 -12.14 17.45
CA GLU A 30 5.54 -12.80 17.11
C GLU A 30 5.58 -13.44 15.72
N LEU A 31 6.30 -12.82 14.78
CA LEU A 31 6.34 -13.22 13.37
C LEU A 31 7.58 -14.03 13.00
N ALA A 32 8.74 -13.76 13.63
CA ALA A 32 9.99 -14.46 13.35
C ALA A 32 9.89 -16.00 13.44
N PRO A 33 9.15 -16.60 14.41
CA PRO A 33 9.01 -18.07 14.48
C PRO A 33 8.36 -18.70 13.25
N VAL A 34 7.56 -17.95 12.49
CA VAL A 34 6.83 -18.45 11.31
C VAL A 34 7.69 -18.37 10.04
N LEU A 35 8.67 -17.46 9.98
CA LEU A 35 9.47 -17.19 8.78
C LEU A 35 10.20 -18.41 8.22
N PRO A 36 10.89 -19.27 9.00
CA PRO A 36 11.60 -20.41 8.43
C PRO A 36 10.67 -21.33 7.63
N THR A 37 9.45 -21.53 8.11
CA THR A 37 8.46 -22.39 7.44
C THR A 37 7.93 -21.77 6.16
N VAL A 38 7.70 -20.45 6.14
CA VAL A 38 7.25 -19.72 4.94
C VAL A 38 8.38 -19.62 3.90
N LEU A 39 9.58 -19.24 4.33
CA LEU A 39 10.75 -19.09 3.47
C LEU A 39 11.19 -20.42 2.84
N ALA A 40 11.04 -21.55 3.54
CA ALA A 40 11.31 -22.88 3.02
C ALA A 40 10.43 -23.27 1.82
N ARG A 41 9.36 -22.51 1.51
CA ARG A 41 8.48 -22.72 0.35
C ARG A 41 8.91 -21.94 -0.90
N ASN A 42 10.16 -21.49 -0.94
CA ASN A 42 10.76 -20.74 -2.05
C ASN A 42 10.05 -19.42 -2.40
N VAL A 43 9.35 -18.81 -1.45
CA VAL A 43 8.63 -17.53 -1.66
C VAL A 43 9.55 -16.39 -2.13
N GLY A 44 10.86 -16.46 -1.84
CA GLY A 44 11.85 -15.51 -2.33
C GLY A 44 12.27 -15.71 -3.80
N GLN A 45 11.92 -16.85 -4.40
CA GLN A 45 12.23 -17.20 -5.80
C GLN A 45 11.01 -17.08 -6.71
N ASP A 46 9.79 -17.06 -6.14
CA ASP A 46 8.58 -16.90 -6.93
C ASP A 46 8.39 -15.45 -7.37
N TRP A 47 8.17 -15.27 -8.67
CA TRP A 47 7.71 -13.99 -9.21
C TRP A 47 6.33 -13.63 -8.65
N HIS A 48 6.15 -12.36 -8.29
CA HIS A 48 4.90 -11.82 -7.80
C HIS A 48 4.75 -10.33 -8.19
N LYS A 49 4.18 -10.08 -9.38
CA LYS A 49 3.80 -8.74 -9.85
C LYS A 49 4.98 -7.76 -9.82
N ALA A 50 5.07 -6.86 -8.84
CA ALA A 50 6.12 -5.84 -8.74
C ALA A 50 7.47 -6.39 -8.20
N GLY A 51 7.53 -7.63 -7.73
CA GLY A 51 8.74 -8.20 -7.14
C GLY A 51 8.65 -9.71 -6.91
N THR A 52 9.22 -10.19 -5.81
CA THR A 52 9.11 -11.59 -5.37
C THR A 52 7.92 -11.76 -4.43
N PHE A 53 7.43 -12.99 -4.27
CA PHE A 53 6.34 -13.24 -3.32
C PHE A 53 6.75 -12.93 -1.88
N ARG A 54 8.02 -13.18 -1.50
CA ARG A 54 8.58 -12.74 -0.21
C ARG A 54 8.48 -11.24 -0.04
N HIS A 55 8.89 -10.46 -1.04
CA HIS A 55 8.84 -9.01 -0.99
C HIS A 55 7.42 -8.52 -0.72
N HIS A 56 6.45 -9.07 -1.46
CA HIS A 56 5.03 -8.79 -1.29
C HIS A 56 4.52 -9.07 0.13
N LEU A 57 4.76 -10.29 0.64
CA LEU A 57 4.32 -10.69 1.99
C LEU A 57 4.91 -9.79 3.08
N VAL A 58 6.21 -9.44 2.96
CA VAL A 58 6.88 -8.53 3.89
C VAL A 58 6.28 -7.12 3.81
N GLY A 59 6.00 -6.62 2.60
CA GLY A 59 5.40 -5.31 2.38
C GLY A 59 4.01 -5.18 3.00
N VAL A 60 3.14 -6.17 2.83
CA VAL A 60 1.81 -6.22 3.46
C VAL A 60 1.95 -6.26 4.98
N THR A 61 2.82 -7.12 5.49
CA THR A 61 3.06 -7.27 6.94
C THR A 61 3.62 -6.00 7.57
N ARG A 62 4.48 -5.25 6.85
CA ARG A 62 4.99 -3.95 7.28
C ARG A 62 3.86 -2.94 7.47
N THR A 63 2.96 -2.82 6.50
CA THR A 63 1.76 -1.96 6.61
C THR A 63 0.92 -2.32 7.83
N LEU A 64 0.62 -3.61 8.04
CA LEU A 64 -0.17 -4.06 9.19
C LEU A 64 0.54 -3.82 10.54
N THR A 65 1.88 -3.89 10.55
CA THR A 65 2.70 -3.59 11.73
C THR A 65 2.64 -2.10 12.09
N VAL A 66 2.79 -1.22 11.10
CA VAL A 66 2.62 0.24 11.28
C VAL A 66 1.22 0.58 11.79
N TRP A 67 0.21 -0.13 11.30
CA TRP A 67 -1.19 0.01 11.71
C TRP A 67 -1.52 -0.66 13.04
N GLN A 68 -0.49 -1.19 13.74
CA GLN A 68 -0.60 -1.82 15.06
C GLN A 68 -1.65 -2.92 15.11
N GLN A 69 -1.83 -3.66 14.01
CA GLN A 69 -2.79 -4.76 13.97
C GLN A 69 -2.36 -5.89 14.93
N PRO A 70 -3.31 -6.63 15.51
CA PRO A 70 -2.99 -7.74 16.40
C PRO A 70 -2.24 -8.86 15.65
N ARG A 71 -1.56 -9.71 16.43
CA ARG A 71 -0.69 -10.78 15.93
C ARG A 71 -1.33 -11.63 14.84
N ASP A 72 -2.57 -12.05 15.02
CA ASP A 72 -3.29 -12.92 14.08
C ASP A 72 -3.59 -12.23 12.75
N VAL A 73 -3.91 -10.93 12.76
CA VAL A 73 -4.09 -10.11 11.54
C VAL A 73 -2.74 -9.86 10.85
N ARG A 74 -1.67 -9.61 11.60
CA ARG A 74 -0.30 -9.49 11.04
C ARG A 74 0.16 -10.81 10.39
N LEU A 75 -0.12 -11.95 11.04
CA LEU A 75 0.13 -13.28 10.49
C LEU A 75 -0.77 -13.59 9.30
N LEU A 76 -2.02 -13.14 9.31
CA LEU A 76 -2.86 -13.16 8.12
C LEU A 76 -2.14 -12.44 6.98
N GLY A 77 -1.66 -11.22 7.15
CA GLY A 77 -0.88 -10.52 6.12
C GLY A 77 0.35 -11.29 5.62
N LEU A 78 1.11 -11.93 6.52
CA LEU A 78 2.28 -12.74 6.16
C LEU A 78 1.92 -14.03 5.41
N LEU A 79 0.69 -14.53 5.58
CA LEU A 79 0.25 -15.83 5.08
C LEU A 79 -0.96 -15.76 4.12
N HIS A 80 -1.43 -14.57 3.75
CA HIS A 80 -2.76 -14.35 3.13
C HIS A 80 -2.95 -14.99 1.74
N SER A 81 -1.90 -15.58 1.16
CA SER A 81 -1.93 -16.25 -0.14
C SER A 81 -1.31 -17.65 -0.12
N VAL A 82 -1.00 -18.22 1.06
CA VAL A 82 -0.20 -19.46 1.16
C VAL A 82 -0.97 -20.72 0.77
N TYR A 83 -2.30 -20.72 0.79
CA TYR A 83 -3.12 -21.82 0.28
C TYR A 83 -3.47 -21.69 -1.21
N GLY A 84 -2.89 -20.71 -1.92
CA GLY A 84 -3.38 -20.26 -3.22
C GLY A 84 -4.66 -19.45 -3.08
N ASN A 85 -4.98 -18.63 -4.09
CA ASN A 85 -6.23 -17.87 -4.14
C ASN A 85 -6.74 -17.73 -5.58
N ALA A 86 -7.96 -17.20 -5.76
CA ALA A 86 -8.60 -17.09 -7.07
C ALA A 86 -7.85 -16.26 -8.13
N PHE A 87 -6.78 -15.55 -7.75
CA PHE A 87 -6.01 -14.66 -8.62
C PHE A 87 -4.55 -15.09 -8.79
N VAL A 88 -4.08 -16.03 -7.94
CA VAL A 88 -2.70 -16.49 -7.90
C VAL A 88 -2.68 -17.97 -7.53
N ASP A 89 -2.32 -18.82 -8.49
CA ASP A 89 -2.14 -20.27 -8.30
C ASP A 89 -0.74 -20.60 -7.73
N LEU A 90 -0.37 -19.92 -6.64
CA LEU A 90 0.86 -20.18 -5.87
C LEU A 90 0.50 -20.91 -4.58
N VAL A 91 -0.03 -22.12 -4.70
CA VAL A 91 -0.31 -22.98 -3.54
C VAL A 91 1.01 -23.34 -2.87
N LYS A 92 1.26 -22.78 -1.67
CA LYS A 92 2.44 -23.10 -0.86
C LYS A 92 2.17 -24.18 0.17
N PHE A 93 0.92 -24.30 0.61
CA PHE A 93 0.43 -25.35 1.48
C PHE A 93 -0.86 -25.93 0.90
N ASP A 94 -1.02 -27.25 0.95
CA ASP A 94 -2.28 -27.90 0.56
C ASP A 94 -3.34 -27.67 1.66
N PRO A 95 -4.42 -26.89 1.43
CA PRO A 95 -5.43 -26.63 2.46
C PRO A 95 -6.19 -27.89 2.90
N ALA A 96 -6.13 -28.99 2.15
CA ALA A 96 -6.73 -30.27 2.56
C ALA A 96 -5.83 -31.07 3.52
N LYS A 97 -4.51 -30.83 3.51
CA LYS A 97 -3.53 -31.68 4.23
C LYS A 97 -2.68 -30.94 5.25
N GLU A 98 -2.43 -29.65 5.06
CA GLU A 98 -1.39 -28.92 5.77
C GLU A 98 -1.92 -27.82 6.71
N ARG A 99 -3.25 -27.70 6.87
CA ARG A 99 -3.85 -26.73 7.83
C ARG A 99 -3.39 -26.93 9.25
N ALA A 100 -3.33 -28.18 9.73
CA ALA A 100 -2.86 -28.49 11.08
C ALA A 100 -1.43 -27.98 11.33
N ARG A 101 -0.54 -28.09 10.32
CA ARG A 101 0.83 -27.60 10.40
C ARG A 101 0.90 -26.08 10.44
N VAL A 102 0.09 -25.38 9.64
CA VAL A 102 0.01 -23.91 9.68
C VAL A 102 -0.56 -23.44 11.02
N ARG A 103 -1.56 -24.16 11.56
CA ARG A 103 -2.15 -23.90 12.87
C ARG A 103 -1.14 -24.04 14.00
N GLU A 104 -0.30 -25.07 13.95
CA GLU A 104 0.75 -25.31 14.96
C GLU A 104 1.76 -24.16 15.04
N ILE A 105 2.14 -23.58 13.90
CA ILE A 105 3.13 -22.48 13.85
C ILE A 105 2.51 -21.09 14.05
N ALA A 106 1.33 -20.84 13.49
CA ALA A 106 0.70 -19.52 13.47
C ALA A 106 -0.27 -19.32 14.64
N GLY A 107 -0.81 -20.41 15.18
CA GLY A 107 -1.93 -20.40 16.13
C GLY A 107 -3.29 -20.55 15.43
N GLU A 108 -4.30 -20.91 16.21
CA GLU A 108 -5.65 -21.22 15.72
C GLU A 108 -6.36 -20.02 15.08
N SER A 109 -6.38 -18.85 15.72
CA SER A 109 -7.11 -17.70 15.15
C SER A 109 -6.44 -17.19 13.86
N ALA A 110 -5.11 -17.16 13.82
CA ALA A 110 -4.37 -16.75 12.62
C ALA A 110 -4.61 -17.72 11.45
N GLU A 111 -4.51 -19.03 11.68
CA GLU A 111 -4.77 -20.04 10.64
C GLU A 111 -6.21 -19.99 10.14
N HIS A 112 -7.19 -19.80 11.03
CA HIS A 112 -8.59 -19.62 10.68
C HIS A 112 -8.80 -18.43 9.74
N LEU A 113 -8.26 -17.26 10.10
CA LEU A 113 -8.31 -16.06 9.25
C LEU A 113 -7.65 -16.30 7.88
N VAL A 114 -6.46 -16.92 7.86
CA VAL A 114 -5.74 -17.25 6.61
C VAL A 114 -6.55 -18.16 5.72
N TYR A 115 -7.13 -19.22 6.29
CA TYR A 115 -7.96 -20.16 5.56
C TYR A 115 -9.18 -19.48 4.94
N LEU A 116 -9.92 -18.68 5.72
CA LEU A 116 -11.07 -17.95 5.21
C LEU A 116 -10.63 -16.96 4.11
N PHE A 117 -9.56 -16.21 4.30
CA PHE A 117 -9.12 -15.20 3.34
C PHE A 117 -8.68 -15.82 2.00
N CYS A 118 -8.01 -16.98 2.05
CA CYS A 118 -7.59 -17.69 0.83
C CYS A 118 -8.77 -18.34 0.10
N THR A 119 -9.79 -18.80 0.82
CA THR A 119 -10.84 -19.68 0.26
C THR A 119 -12.16 -18.98 -0.02
N GLN A 120 -12.40 -17.78 0.53
CA GLN A 120 -13.58 -16.97 0.24
C GLN A 120 -13.37 -16.09 -1.00
N SER A 121 -14.48 -15.72 -1.67
CA SER A 121 -14.41 -14.88 -2.87
C SER A 121 -14.05 -13.44 -2.53
N ARG A 122 -12.80 -13.04 -2.82
CA ARG A 122 -12.34 -11.64 -2.65
C ARG A 122 -13.14 -10.66 -3.50
N THR A 123 -13.50 -11.05 -4.73
CA THR A 123 -14.36 -10.24 -5.62
C THR A 123 -15.69 -9.94 -4.94
N GLN A 124 -16.36 -10.97 -4.43
CA GLN A 124 -17.66 -10.80 -3.78
C GLN A 124 -17.56 -9.97 -2.51
N PHE A 125 -16.52 -10.22 -1.70
CA PHE A 125 -16.24 -9.46 -0.48
C PHE A 125 -16.09 -7.97 -0.79
N VAL A 126 -15.19 -7.61 -1.70
CA VAL A 126 -14.95 -6.20 -2.08
C VAL A 126 -16.22 -5.57 -2.67
N GLN A 127 -16.94 -6.26 -3.56
CA GLN A 127 -18.20 -5.77 -4.11
C GLN A 127 -19.22 -5.44 -3.02
N LYS A 128 -19.45 -6.37 -2.07
CA LYS A 128 -20.42 -6.19 -1.01
C LYS A 128 -20.04 -5.09 -0.02
N VAL A 129 -18.76 -5.00 0.35
CA VAL A 129 -18.27 -3.93 1.24
C VAL A 129 -18.44 -2.57 0.58
N LEU A 130 -18.04 -2.42 -0.69
CA LEU A 130 -18.19 -1.16 -1.44
C LEU A 130 -19.66 -0.80 -1.71
N ALA A 131 -20.55 -1.79 -1.78
CA ALA A 131 -21.99 -1.58 -1.89
C ALA A 131 -22.68 -1.33 -0.53
N HIS A 132 -21.93 -1.23 0.56
CA HIS A 132 -22.45 -1.03 1.92
C HIS A 132 -23.43 -2.12 2.38
N ALA A 133 -23.21 -3.37 1.95
CA ALA A 133 -24.08 -4.51 2.21
C ALA A 133 -23.73 -5.28 3.50
N LEU A 134 -23.13 -4.60 4.49
CA LEU A 134 -22.85 -5.18 5.81
C LEU A 134 -24.14 -5.18 6.63
N GLU A 135 -24.29 -6.16 7.50
CA GLU A 135 -25.38 -6.23 8.47
C GLU A 135 -25.20 -5.18 9.58
N ALA A 136 -26.25 -4.92 10.36
CA ALA A 136 -26.23 -3.91 11.42
C ALA A 136 -25.16 -4.17 12.50
N ASP A 137 -24.81 -5.43 12.75
CA ASP A 137 -23.74 -5.83 13.68
C ASP A 137 -22.34 -5.78 13.04
N GLY A 138 -22.24 -5.49 11.74
CA GLY A 138 -20.99 -5.48 10.97
C GLY A 138 -20.63 -6.82 10.32
N SER A 139 -21.43 -7.87 10.51
CA SER A 139 -21.23 -9.15 9.81
C SER A 139 -21.50 -9.03 8.30
N LEU A 140 -20.98 -9.98 7.53
CA LEU A 140 -21.16 -10.01 6.08
C LEU A 140 -21.40 -11.42 5.56
N VAL A 141 -22.47 -11.59 4.78
CA VAL A 141 -22.78 -12.86 4.13
C VAL A 141 -22.13 -12.95 2.76
N LEU A 142 -21.29 -13.96 2.56
CA LEU A 142 -20.71 -14.38 1.29
C LEU A 142 -21.41 -15.65 0.77
N GLN A 143 -21.34 -15.88 -0.53
CA GLN A 143 -21.90 -17.07 -1.19
C GLN A 143 -20.76 -17.91 -1.73
N LYS A 144 -20.76 -19.20 -1.39
CA LYS A 144 -19.78 -20.16 -1.89
C LYS A 144 -20.44 -21.51 -2.11
N ASP A 145 -20.29 -22.07 -3.31
CA ASP A 145 -20.84 -23.38 -3.68
C ASP A 145 -22.36 -23.51 -3.39
N GLY A 146 -23.10 -22.42 -3.56
CA GLY A 146 -24.54 -22.35 -3.29
C GLY A 146 -24.92 -22.30 -1.81
N GLN A 147 -23.96 -22.06 -0.91
CA GLN A 147 -24.16 -21.93 0.52
C GLN A 147 -23.78 -20.53 1.02
N ASP A 148 -24.57 -20.03 1.96
CA ASP A 148 -24.28 -18.81 2.71
C ASP A 148 -23.17 -19.07 3.72
N HIS A 149 -22.15 -18.22 3.68
CA HIS A 149 -21.07 -18.19 4.66
C HIS A 149 -21.05 -16.81 5.32
N VAL A 150 -21.31 -16.77 6.62
CA VAL A 150 -21.35 -15.53 7.40
C VAL A 150 -19.97 -15.26 7.99
N LEU A 151 -19.39 -14.12 7.61
CA LEU A 151 -18.20 -13.57 8.27
C LEU A 151 -18.63 -12.72 9.47
N THR A 152 -18.00 -12.95 10.60
CA THR A 152 -18.15 -12.16 11.83
C THR A 152 -17.61 -10.74 11.65
N PRO A 153 -18.02 -9.77 12.50
CA PRO A 153 -17.50 -8.40 12.44
C PRO A 153 -15.97 -8.31 12.51
N TYR A 154 -15.33 -9.18 13.31
CA TYR A 154 -13.87 -9.26 13.41
C TYR A 154 -13.22 -9.72 12.11
N GLU A 155 -13.75 -10.76 11.48
CA GLU A 155 -13.26 -11.26 10.19
C GLU A 155 -13.46 -10.22 9.08
N VAL A 156 -14.60 -9.54 9.05
CA VAL A 156 -14.87 -8.46 8.09
C VAL A 156 -13.89 -7.31 8.27
N ALA A 157 -13.66 -6.84 9.49
CA ALA A 157 -12.69 -5.78 9.78
C ALA A 157 -11.26 -6.20 9.37
N ALA A 158 -10.84 -7.41 9.75
CA ALA A 158 -9.53 -7.95 9.38
C ALA A 158 -9.36 -8.05 7.86
N PHE A 159 -10.39 -8.52 7.16
CA PHE A 159 -10.36 -8.69 5.70
C PHE A 159 -10.32 -7.35 4.97
N ILE A 160 -11.06 -6.35 5.46
CA ILE A 160 -10.97 -4.97 4.94
C ILE A 160 -9.55 -4.45 5.08
N ILE A 161 -8.99 -4.51 6.30
CA ILE A 161 -7.67 -3.97 6.61
C ILE A 161 -6.58 -4.68 5.80
N VAL A 162 -6.60 -6.02 5.74
CA VAL A 162 -5.62 -6.78 4.95
C VAL A 162 -5.80 -6.55 3.44
N SER A 163 -7.04 -6.42 2.94
CA SER A 163 -7.27 -6.08 1.52
C SER A 163 -6.75 -4.70 1.17
N MET A 164 -6.86 -3.72 2.08
CA MET A 164 -6.27 -2.39 1.90
C MET A 164 -4.74 -2.48 1.80
N ALA A 165 -4.09 -3.20 2.72
CA ALA A 165 -2.64 -3.38 2.75
C ALA A 165 -2.11 -4.20 1.54
N ASP A 166 -2.79 -5.29 1.18
CA ASP A 166 -2.51 -6.12 0.00
C ASP A 166 -2.60 -5.31 -1.29
N THR A 167 -3.65 -4.50 -1.44
CA THR A 167 -3.87 -3.72 -2.66
C THR A 167 -2.84 -2.61 -2.81
N ILE A 168 -2.55 -1.85 -1.75
CA ILE A 168 -1.58 -0.75 -1.85
C ILE A 168 -0.17 -1.27 -2.10
N GLU A 169 0.21 -2.42 -1.55
CA GLU A 169 1.55 -2.98 -1.69
C GLU A 169 1.89 -3.38 -3.13
N GLN A 170 0.93 -3.95 -3.85
CA GLN A 170 1.26 -4.62 -5.10
C GLN A 170 0.85 -3.83 -6.34
N TRP A 171 -0.21 -3.01 -6.27
CA TRP A 171 -0.92 -2.60 -7.48
C TRP A 171 -0.26 -1.43 -8.22
N PHE A 172 -0.13 -1.58 -9.53
CA PHE A 172 0.32 -0.56 -10.48
C PHE A 172 -0.28 -0.81 -11.87
N SER A 173 0.07 0.01 -12.86
CA SER A 173 -0.57 0.04 -14.18
C SER A 173 -0.64 -1.28 -14.93
N TRP A 174 0.34 -2.19 -14.75
CA TRP A 174 0.28 -3.51 -15.37
C TRP A 174 -0.95 -4.30 -14.88
N GLN A 175 -1.24 -4.24 -13.58
CA GLN A 175 -2.44 -4.87 -13.02
C GLN A 175 -3.73 -4.13 -13.40
N ASP A 176 -3.69 -2.81 -13.64
CA ASP A 176 -4.86 -2.08 -14.12
C ASP A 176 -5.36 -2.59 -15.48
N ASP A 177 -4.46 -3.11 -16.31
CA ASP A 177 -4.78 -3.69 -17.61
C ASP A 177 -5.21 -5.16 -17.48
N ILE A 178 -4.43 -5.97 -16.74
CA ILE A 178 -4.72 -7.40 -16.54
C ILE A 178 -6.04 -7.62 -15.77
N PHE A 179 -6.23 -6.88 -14.68
CA PHE A 179 -7.40 -6.96 -13.81
C PHE A 179 -8.31 -5.74 -13.99
N SER A 180 -8.46 -5.30 -15.24
CA SER A 180 -9.20 -4.07 -15.54
C SER A 180 -10.63 -4.14 -15.05
N ARG A 181 -11.03 -3.09 -14.30
CA ARG A 181 -12.30 -2.94 -13.57
C ARG A 181 -12.49 -3.84 -12.35
N PHE A 182 -11.42 -4.41 -11.77
CA PHE A 182 -11.52 -5.09 -10.48
C PHE A 182 -12.34 -4.27 -9.45
N PRO A 183 -13.32 -4.87 -8.75
CA PRO A 183 -13.61 -6.32 -8.68
C PRO A 183 -14.44 -6.90 -9.84
N ASP A 184 -15.02 -6.08 -10.71
CA ASP A 184 -15.83 -6.47 -11.87
C ASP A 184 -14.98 -6.78 -13.11
N VAL A 185 -13.98 -7.66 -12.95
CA VAL A 185 -13.03 -7.99 -14.00
C VAL A 185 -13.73 -8.70 -15.16
N GLN A 186 -13.59 -8.15 -16.37
CA GLN A 186 -14.03 -8.82 -17.59
C GLN A 186 -12.92 -9.71 -18.15
N HIS A 187 -13.23 -10.98 -18.41
CA HIS A 187 -12.30 -11.90 -19.05
C HIS A 187 -12.06 -11.49 -20.51
N ARG A 188 -10.79 -11.27 -20.86
CA ARG A 188 -10.36 -10.89 -22.22
C ARG A 188 -9.37 -11.92 -22.74
N ASN A 189 -9.45 -12.22 -24.04
CA ASN A 189 -8.53 -13.18 -24.66
C ASN A 189 -7.11 -12.59 -24.75
N GLN A 190 -6.12 -13.26 -24.15
CA GLN A 190 -4.74 -12.77 -24.11
C GLN A 190 -4.15 -12.56 -25.51
N LYS A 191 -4.42 -13.44 -26.49
CA LYS A 191 -3.86 -13.32 -27.85
C LYS A 191 -4.27 -11.99 -28.53
N ALA A 192 -5.48 -11.51 -28.25
CA ALA A 192 -5.97 -10.24 -28.77
C ALA A 192 -5.42 -9.02 -28.01
N HIS A 193 -5.00 -9.20 -26.76
CA HIS A 193 -4.56 -8.12 -25.86
C HIS A 193 -3.14 -8.34 -25.33
N TRP A 194 -2.28 -8.98 -26.13
CA TRP A 194 -0.95 -9.43 -25.69
C TRP A 194 -0.09 -8.31 -25.10
N ALA A 195 -0.25 -7.08 -25.58
CA ALA A 195 0.49 -5.92 -25.08
C ALA A 195 0.24 -5.65 -23.59
N ALA A 196 -0.99 -5.88 -23.10
CA ALA A 196 -1.33 -5.77 -21.68
C ALA A 196 -0.58 -6.79 -20.80
N SER A 197 -0.08 -7.89 -21.40
CA SER A 197 0.70 -8.89 -20.68
C SER A 197 2.20 -8.61 -20.60
N LEU A 198 2.70 -7.57 -21.30
CA LEU A 198 4.11 -7.20 -21.22
C LEU A 198 4.47 -6.72 -19.80
N TRP A 199 5.35 -7.47 -19.14
CA TRP A 199 5.85 -7.15 -17.81
C TRP A 199 7.26 -6.52 -17.89
N PRO A 200 7.60 -5.52 -17.06
CA PRO A 200 6.77 -4.89 -16.03
C PRO A 200 5.82 -3.81 -16.56
N GLY A 201 5.72 -3.63 -17.89
CA GLY A 201 4.96 -2.52 -18.46
C GLY A 201 5.54 -1.15 -18.04
N PRO A 202 4.74 -0.07 -18.02
CA PRO A 202 5.23 1.28 -17.77
C PRO A 202 5.44 1.60 -16.28
N MET A 203 5.05 0.72 -15.35
CA MET A 203 5.18 0.93 -13.90
C MET A 203 4.50 2.22 -13.39
N ARG A 204 3.54 2.79 -14.13
CA ARG A 204 2.76 3.95 -13.67
C ARG A 204 1.97 3.56 -12.42
N PRO A 205 1.87 4.42 -11.39
CA PRO A 205 0.98 4.16 -10.27
C PRO A 205 -0.47 3.95 -10.73
N SER A 206 -1.24 3.16 -9.99
CA SER A 206 -2.65 2.97 -10.33
C SER A 206 -3.43 4.25 -10.12
N GLY A 207 -4.31 4.55 -11.07
CA GLY A 207 -5.27 5.67 -10.99
C GLY A 207 -6.68 5.26 -10.55
N ARG A 208 -6.81 4.08 -9.94
CA ARG A 208 -8.10 3.53 -9.52
C ARG A 208 -8.09 2.76 -8.19
N MET A 209 -6.95 2.37 -7.65
CA MET A 209 -6.96 1.50 -6.47
C MET A 209 -7.02 2.28 -5.17
N VAL A 210 -6.47 3.49 -5.09
CA VAL A 210 -6.46 4.30 -3.86
C VAL A 210 -7.87 4.75 -3.47
N HIS A 211 -8.74 5.11 -4.42
CA HIS A 211 -10.15 5.41 -4.11
C HIS A 211 -10.93 4.15 -3.71
N GLN A 212 -10.60 2.98 -4.26
CA GLN A 212 -11.22 1.72 -3.86
C GLN A 212 -10.79 1.35 -2.43
N ILE A 213 -9.50 1.45 -2.13
CA ILE A 213 -8.95 1.31 -0.78
C ILE A 213 -9.61 2.32 0.16
N ASN A 214 -9.87 3.57 -0.27
CA ASN A 214 -10.62 4.55 0.50
C ASN A 214 -12.07 4.11 0.77
N GLY A 215 -12.75 3.50 -0.20
CA GLY A 215 -14.08 2.93 -0.01
C GLY A 215 -14.09 1.81 1.04
N LEU A 216 -13.11 0.91 0.98
CA LEU A 216 -12.91 -0.13 1.98
C LEU A 216 -12.60 0.47 3.36
N ALA A 217 -11.70 1.45 3.42
CA ALA A 217 -11.36 2.17 4.64
C ALA A 217 -12.61 2.77 5.29
N LYS A 218 -13.44 3.48 4.53
CA LYS A 218 -14.68 4.07 5.02
C LYS A 218 -15.67 3.05 5.58
N ALA A 219 -15.68 1.81 5.09
CA ALA A 219 -16.53 0.77 5.66
C ALA A 219 -16.15 0.41 7.10
N LEU A 220 -14.89 0.63 7.53
CA LEU A 220 -14.48 0.45 8.93
C LEU A 220 -15.15 1.45 9.90
N GLN A 221 -15.74 2.53 9.39
CA GLN A 221 -16.52 3.47 10.20
C GLN A 221 -17.93 2.95 10.53
N HIS A 222 -18.33 1.79 9.98
CA HIS A 222 -19.59 1.14 10.32
C HIS A 222 -19.68 0.86 11.83
N PRO A 223 -20.81 1.13 12.51
CA PRO A 223 -20.92 0.98 13.97
C PRO A 223 -20.56 -0.41 14.51
N GLY A 224 -20.83 -1.47 13.74
CA GLY A 224 -20.47 -2.84 14.10
C GLY A 224 -19.00 -3.23 13.85
N LEU A 225 -18.25 -2.39 13.13
CA LEU A 225 -16.82 -2.62 12.85
C LEU A 225 -15.89 -1.65 13.57
N LYS A 226 -16.41 -0.44 13.85
CA LYS A 226 -15.68 0.61 14.53
C LYS A 226 -15.21 0.08 15.88
N ASP A 227 -13.92 0.25 16.16
CA ASP A 227 -13.24 -0.18 17.39
C ASP A 227 -13.04 -1.71 17.55
N VAL A 228 -13.44 -2.53 16.57
CA VAL A 228 -13.17 -3.99 16.58
C VAL A 228 -11.67 -4.29 16.39
N LEU A 229 -11.01 -3.50 15.55
CA LEU A 229 -9.57 -3.54 15.31
C LEU A 229 -8.99 -2.11 15.34
N PRO A 230 -7.67 -1.96 15.60
CA PRO A 230 -7.02 -0.67 15.51
C PRO A 230 -7.26 -0.01 14.15
N MET A 231 -7.74 1.23 14.15
CA MET A 231 -8.10 1.95 12.92
C MET A 231 -6.84 2.33 12.13
N PRO A 232 -6.74 1.99 10.82
CA PRO A 232 -5.62 2.43 9.99
C PRO A 232 -5.47 3.97 9.99
N PRO A 233 -4.25 4.51 10.12
CA PRO A 233 -3.97 5.95 10.17
C PRO A 233 -3.99 6.63 8.79
N VAL A 234 -4.69 6.06 7.80
CA VAL A 234 -4.78 6.58 6.43
C VAL A 234 -6.14 7.24 6.20
N PHE A 235 -6.23 8.20 5.26
CA PHE A 235 -7.47 8.93 4.98
C PHE A 235 -8.09 9.61 6.22
N ALA A 236 -7.25 10.19 7.08
CA ALA A 236 -7.59 10.71 8.41
C ALA A 236 -8.43 9.70 9.21
N HIS A 237 -7.79 8.58 9.56
CA HIS A 237 -8.42 7.47 10.29
C HIS A 237 -9.66 6.93 9.57
N CYS A 238 -9.54 6.69 8.26
CA CYS A 238 -10.57 6.12 7.41
C CYS A 238 -11.87 6.94 7.30
N SER A 239 -11.84 8.23 7.64
CA SER A 239 -13.04 9.09 7.65
C SER A 239 -13.22 9.91 6.38
N GLN A 240 -12.12 10.28 5.72
CA GLN A 240 -12.15 11.17 4.57
C GLN A 240 -12.44 10.44 3.27
N HIS A 241 -12.96 11.16 2.29
CA HIS A 241 -13.31 10.62 0.98
C HIS A 241 -12.30 11.01 -0.09
N LEU A 242 -11.87 10.04 -0.90
CA LEU A 242 -11.19 10.25 -2.17
C LEU A 242 -12.08 9.73 -3.30
N SER A 243 -12.44 10.59 -4.25
CA SER A 243 -13.23 10.19 -5.40
C SER A 243 -12.38 9.55 -6.49
N ALA A 244 -12.96 8.67 -7.29
CA ALA A 244 -12.28 8.05 -8.43
C ALA A 244 -11.75 9.09 -9.44
N ALA A 245 -12.50 10.18 -9.67
CA ALA A 245 -12.08 11.26 -10.57
C ALA A 245 -10.85 12.00 -10.04
N ASN A 246 -10.79 12.24 -8.73
CA ASN A 246 -9.64 12.87 -8.09
C ASN A 246 -8.39 11.97 -8.13
N GLU A 247 -8.53 10.68 -7.85
CA GLU A 247 -7.41 9.74 -7.97
C GLU A 247 -6.87 9.70 -9.42
N ALA A 248 -7.75 9.58 -10.42
CA ALA A 248 -7.37 9.53 -11.82
C ALA A 248 -6.66 10.82 -12.26
N ALA A 249 -7.16 11.99 -11.85
CA ALA A 249 -6.54 13.28 -12.13
C ALA A 249 -5.15 13.38 -11.48
N ALA A 250 -5.03 13.09 -10.19
CA ALA A 250 -3.76 13.13 -9.47
C ALA A 250 -2.71 12.22 -10.10
N THR A 251 -3.10 11.00 -10.45
CA THR A 251 -2.22 10.02 -11.09
C THR A 251 -1.71 10.51 -12.44
N SER A 252 -2.60 11.07 -13.27
CA SER A 252 -2.24 11.57 -14.60
C SER A 252 -1.28 12.76 -14.53
N LEU A 253 -1.54 13.69 -13.58
CA LEU A 253 -0.70 14.88 -13.36
C LEU A 253 0.68 14.51 -12.78
N TYR A 254 0.72 13.62 -11.78
CA TYR A 254 1.99 13.11 -11.26
C TYR A 254 2.79 12.41 -12.37
N TRP A 255 2.13 11.55 -13.14
CA TRP A 255 2.80 10.76 -14.16
C TRP A 255 3.36 11.61 -15.30
N SER A 256 2.69 12.69 -15.72
CA SER A 256 3.23 13.58 -16.76
C SER A 256 4.53 14.28 -16.33
N VAL A 257 4.66 14.62 -15.05
CA VAL A 257 5.92 15.18 -14.51
C VAL A 257 7.01 14.11 -14.47
N ILE A 258 6.66 12.91 -14.03
CA ILE A 258 7.59 11.77 -13.99
C ILE A 258 8.09 11.38 -15.39
N GLN A 259 7.23 11.42 -16.40
CA GLN A 259 7.59 11.15 -17.79
C GLN A 259 8.36 12.27 -18.46
N GLN A 260 8.60 13.39 -17.75
CA GLN A 260 9.26 14.57 -18.30
C GLN A 260 8.48 15.20 -19.45
N ASP A 261 7.14 15.09 -19.42
CA ASP A 261 6.24 15.73 -20.40
C ASP A 261 6.00 17.23 -20.10
N GLN A 262 6.87 17.82 -19.28
CA GLN A 262 6.87 19.25 -18.92
C GLN A 262 8.21 19.89 -19.29
N PRO A 263 8.28 21.21 -19.46
CA PRO A 263 9.56 21.91 -19.62
C PRO A 263 10.55 21.55 -18.51
N LEU A 264 11.82 21.31 -18.87
CA LEU A 264 12.85 20.81 -17.95
C LEU A 264 13.76 21.89 -17.34
N VAL A 265 13.73 23.11 -17.91
CA VAL A 265 14.60 24.21 -17.49
C VAL A 265 13.87 25.14 -16.51
N ASP A 266 12.59 25.40 -16.76
CA ASP A 266 11.73 26.20 -15.89
C ASP A 266 10.86 25.28 -15.04
N LEU A 267 10.92 25.46 -13.72
CA LEU A 267 10.25 24.60 -12.74
C LEU A 267 8.78 24.97 -12.55
N ASP A 268 8.32 26.14 -13.01
CA ASP A 268 6.99 26.68 -12.67
C ASP A 268 5.85 25.76 -13.12
N VAL A 269 5.93 25.26 -14.35
CA VAL A 269 4.89 24.37 -14.91
C VAL A 269 4.87 23.03 -14.16
N ALA A 270 6.03 22.39 -13.98
CA ALA A 270 6.12 21.12 -13.26
C ALA A 270 5.66 21.24 -11.80
N THR A 271 6.01 22.36 -11.15
CA THR A 271 5.57 22.70 -9.80
C THR A 271 4.04 22.83 -9.75
N GLY A 272 3.44 23.64 -10.63
CA GLY A 272 2.00 23.83 -10.68
C GLY A 272 1.21 22.53 -10.97
N VAL A 273 1.76 21.66 -11.82
CA VAL A 273 1.19 20.34 -12.12
C VAL A 273 1.22 19.43 -10.88
N LEU A 274 2.34 19.34 -10.17
CA LEU A 274 2.43 18.55 -8.93
C LEU A 274 1.59 19.12 -7.80
N GLU A 275 1.53 20.45 -7.64
CA GLU A 275 0.62 21.08 -6.70
C GLU A 275 -0.84 20.70 -6.97
N SER A 276 -1.23 20.65 -8.25
CA SER A 276 -2.56 20.19 -8.65
C SER A 276 -2.76 18.70 -8.34
N ALA A 277 -1.75 17.85 -8.60
CA ALA A 277 -1.80 16.43 -8.25
C ALA A 277 -2.05 16.22 -6.74
N VAL A 278 -1.35 16.97 -5.89
CA VAL A 278 -1.50 16.94 -4.42
C VAL A 278 -2.89 17.42 -3.98
N ARG A 279 -3.44 18.47 -4.61
CA ARG A 279 -4.81 18.93 -4.30
C ARG A 279 -5.85 17.87 -4.62
N HIS A 280 -5.68 17.13 -5.71
CA HIS A 280 -6.60 16.05 -6.08
C HIS A 280 -6.44 14.83 -5.18
N ASN A 281 -5.21 14.41 -4.86
CA ASN A 281 -4.96 13.29 -3.96
C ASN A 281 -3.89 13.63 -2.92
N PRO A 282 -4.30 14.10 -1.72
CA PRO A 282 -3.36 14.40 -0.64
C PRO A 282 -2.93 13.15 0.15
N TRP A 283 -3.39 11.95 -0.21
CA TRP A 283 -3.26 10.74 0.61
C TRP A 283 -2.11 9.82 0.18
N VAL A 284 -1.27 10.26 -0.77
CA VAL A 284 -0.07 9.54 -1.24
C VAL A 284 1.15 10.46 -1.16
N GLY A 285 2.31 9.90 -0.79
CA GLY A 285 3.50 10.66 -0.43
C GLY A 285 4.35 11.09 -1.62
N GLU A 286 4.36 10.32 -2.70
CA GLU A 286 5.29 10.48 -3.82
C GLU A 286 5.13 11.83 -4.55
N PRO A 287 3.91 12.29 -4.91
CA PRO A 287 3.77 13.62 -5.52
C PRO A 287 4.31 14.73 -4.62
N GLN A 288 4.16 14.59 -3.30
CA GLN A 288 4.57 15.59 -2.31
C GLN A 288 6.08 15.58 -2.09
N MET A 289 6.70 14.39 -2.12
CA MET A 289 8.15 14.24 -2.08
C MET A 289 8.78 14.85 -3.35
N VAL A 290 8.26 14.56 -4.55
CA VAL A 290 8.80 15.16 -5.79
C VAL A 290 8.61 16.68 -5.76
N LEU A 291 7.46 17.16 -5.27
CA LEU A 291 7.21 18.58 -5.08
C LEU A 291 8.21 19.23 -4.11
N ALA A 292 8.56 18.54 -3.01
CA ALA A 292 9.59 19.01 -2.09
C ALA A 292 10.95 19.18 -2.77
N GLN A 293 11.32 18.25 -3.66
CA GLN A 293 12.56 18.37 -4.45
C GLN A 293 12.51 19.53 -5.44
N LEU A 294 11.37 19.79 -6.10
CA LEU A 294 11.21 20.96 -6.97
C LEU A 294 11.33 22.26 -6.18
N TYR A 295 10.64 22.38 -5.05
CA TYR A 295 10.73 23.56 -4.18
C TYR A 295 12.15 23.78 -3.69
N LEU A 296 12.85 22.73 -3.29
CA LEU A 296 14.23 22.84 -2.82
C LEU A 296 15.18 23.28 -3.95
N SER A 297 14.98 22.77 -5.17
CA SER A 297 15.71 23.17 -6.37
C SER A 297 15.43 24.63 -6.77
N ALA A 298 14.24 25.15 -6.46
CA ALA A 298 13.85 26.54 -6.65
C ALA A 298 14.26 27.47 -5.48
N GLY A 299 14.95 26.96 -4.45
CA GLY A 299 15.33 27.72 -3.26
C GLY A 299 14.17 28.03 -2.29
N ARG A 300 13.00 27.44 -2.50
CA ARG A 300 11.77 27.60 -1.71
C ARG A 300 11.78 26.66 -0.49
N LYS A 301 12.66 26.95 0.48
CA LYS A 301 12.96 26.04 1.60
C LYS A 301 11.75 25.75 2.51
N ASP A 302 10.93 26.75 2.80
CA ASP A 302 9.79 26.55 3.71
C ASP A 302 8.73 25.65 3.09
N GLU A 303 8.41 25.84 1.80
CA GLU A 303 7.50 24.93 1.10
C GLU A 303 8.09 23.54 0.89
N ALA A 304 9.41 23.45 0.62
CA ALA A 304 10.11 22.18 0.54
C ALA A 304 10.02 21.39 1.85
N LYS A 305 10.23 22.07 2.98
CA LYS A 305 10.10 21.47 4.32
C LYS A 305 8.69 20.93 4.54
N ALA A 306 7.66 21.75 4.32
CA ALA A 306 6.27 21.35 4.54
C ALA A 306 5.86 20.16 3.65
N ALA A 307 6.27 20.16 2.38
CA ALA A 307 5.99 19.06 1.46
C ALA A 307 6.75 17.77 1.84
N ALA A 308 8.00 17.88 2.30
CA ALA A 308 8.79 16.74 2.76
C ALA A 308 8.25 16.14 4.07
N GLU A 309 7.84 16.97 5.04
CA GLU A 309 7.19 16.54 6.28
C GLU A 309 5.90 15.77 6.00
N SER A 310 5.08 16.30 5.09
CA SER A 310 3.83 15.65 4.67
C SER A 310 4.05 14.35 3.91
N ALA A 311 5.02 14.30 3.00
CA ALA A 311 5.39 13.05 2.34
C ALA A 311 5.88 12.00 3.35
N LEU A 312 6.74 12.40 4.30
CA LEU A 312 7.27 11.50 5.33
C LEU A 312 6.15 10.98 6.25
N HIS A 313 5.18 11.83 6.60
CA HIS A 313 3.97 11.42 7.31
C HIS A 313 3.24 10.31 6.55
N LEU A 314 3.00 10.50 5.25
CA LEU A 314 2.23 9.55 4.45
C LEU A 314 2.97 8.23 4.24
N PHE A 315 4.28 8.26 3.98
CA PHE A 315 5.08 7.04 3.93
C PHE A 315 5.06 6.30 5.27
N SER A 316 5.11 7.04 6.38
CA SER A 316 5.02 6.47 7.73
C SER A 316 3.63 5.93 8.04
N ALA A 317 2.55 6.54 7.53
CA ALA A 317 1.18 6.10 7.72
C ALA A 317 0.86 4.83 6.91
N TRP A 318 1.39 4.71 5.69
CA TRP A 318 1.16 3.54 4.84
C TRP A 318 2.08 2.36 5.15
N GLY A 319 3.35 2.61 5.51
CA GLY A 319 4.37 1.56 5.53
C GLY A 319 4.59 0.92 4.14
N ASN A 320 4.21 1.62 3.07
CA ASN A 320 4.25 1.16 1.70
C ASN A 320 4.35 2.32 0.70
N ALA A 321 4.73 2.02 -0.54
CA ALA A 321 4.79 2.98 -1.63
C ALA A 321 3.56 2.85 -2.52
N TRP A 322 2.96 3.94 -2.97
CA TRP A 322 1.98 3.96 -4.06
C TRP A 322 2.68 3.83 -5.42
N ASP A 323 3.83 4.48 -5.61
CA ASP A 323 4.67 4.32 -6.81
C ASP A 323 5.67 3.17 -6.64
N LYS A 324 5.48 2.11 -7.43
CA LYS A 324 6.22 0.85 -7.31
C LYS A 324 7.56 0.86 -8.05
N ARG A 325 7.95 1.95 -8.71
CA ARG A 325 9.26 2.05 -9.40
C ARG A 325 10.43 2.04 -8.42
N VAL A 326 10.19 2.50 -7.20
CA VAL A 326 11.16 2.58 -6.12
C VAL A 326 10.53 1.97 -4.88
N GLN A 327 11.36 1.32 -4.06
CA GLN A 327 10.92 0.68 -2.83
C GLN A 327 10.63 1.70 -1.74
N TRP A 328 9.72 1.35 -0.82
CA TRP A 328 9.25 2.25 0.25
C TRP A 328 10.38 2.84 1.10
N ASP A 329 11.37 2.02 1.46
CA ASP A 329 12.54 2.40 2.24
C ASP A 329 13.36 3.49 1.53
N ALA A 330 13.55 3.35 0.21
CA ALA A 330 14.23 4.35 -0.60
C ALA A 330 13.42 5.66 -0.73
N TRP A 331 12.09 5.58 -0.84
CA TRP A 331 11.24 6.77 -0.79
C TRP A 331 11.35 7.50 0.56
N VAL A 332 11.34 6.76 1.68
CA VAL A 332 11.54 7.33 3.02
C VAL A 332 12.93 7.96 3.16
N ALA A 333 13.98 7.26 2.74
CA ALA A 333 15.36 7.74 2.81
C ALA A 333 15.54 9.04 2.02
N TRP A 334 15.06 9.10 0.78
CA TRP A 334 15.13 10.29 -0.05
C TRP A 334 14.32 11.45 0.53
N THR A 335 13.13 11.19 1.04
CA THR A 335 12.30 12.22 1.70
C THR A 335 13.00 12.83 2.91
N ARG A 336 13.71 12.02 3.71
CA ARG A 336 14.51 12.52 4.84
C ARG A 336 15.69 13.38 4.40
N ILE A 337 16.33 13.03 3.27
CA ILE A 337 17.39 13.85 2.65
C ILE A 337 16.83 15.20 2.20
N LEU A 338 15.66 15.22 1.55
CA LEU A 338 14.99 16.46 1.14
C LEU A 338 14.62 17.33 2.35
N LEU A 339 14.07 16.72 3.41
CA LEU A 339 13.76 17.43 4.65
C LEU A 339 15.01 18.03 5.29
N GLN A 340 16.12 17.30 5.34
CA GLN A 340 17.40 17.82 5.79
C GLN A 340 17.91 18.96 4.89
N GLY A 341 17.76 18.81 3.57
CA GLY A 341 18.10 19.84 2.58
C GLY A 341 17.36 21.16 2.79
N ALA A 342 16.09 21.06 3.16
CA ALA A 342 15.24 22.21 3.46
C ALA A 342 15.51 22.86 4.83
N THR A 343 16.03 22.09 5.80
CA THR A 343 16.14 22.53 7.20
C THR A 343 17.56 22.83 7.68
N VAL A 344 18.58 22.26 7.05
CA VAL A 344 19.98 22.42 7.45
C VAL A 344 20.74 23.18 6.36
N GLU A 345 21.45 24.24 6.70
CA GLU A 345 22.22 24.99 5.71
C GLU A 345 23.39 24.17 5.14
N GLY A 346 23.61 24.32 3.83
CA GLY A 346 24.72 23.67 3.11
C GLY A 346 24.60 22.15 2.97
N THR A 347 23.42 21.57 3.18
CA THR A 347 23.16 20.12 2.93
C THR A 347 22.61 19.84 1.54
N TRP A 348 21.91 20.80 0.92
CA TRP A 348 21.44 20.67 -0.46
C TRP A 348 22.50 21.19 -1.45
N PRO A 349 22.86 20.42 -2.50
CA PRO A 349 23.92 20.80 -3.43
C PRO A 349 23.47 21.87 -4.43
N GLU A 350 24.36 22.84 -4.69
CA GLU A 350 24.15 23.86 -5.75
C GLU A 350 24.39 23.31 -7.17
N ARG A 351 25.08 22.17 -7.28
CA ARG A 351 25.45 21.56 -8.56
C ARG A 351 24.83 20.17 -8.72
N LEU A 352 24.30 19.89 -9.90
CA LEU A 352 23.66 18.61 -10.21
C LEU A 352 24.60 17.41 -10.04
N ASP A 353 25.88 17.54 -10.40
CA ASP A 353 26.87 16.45 -10.24
C ASP A 353 27.16 16.10 -8.77
N LYS A 354 26.75 16.95 -7.83
CA LYS A 354 26.90 16.71 -6.39
C LYS A 354 25.71 16.00 -5.76
N LEU A 355 24.60 15.83 -6.48
CA LEU A 355 23.39 15.18 -5.97
C LEU A 355 23.63 13.75 -5.48
N ASN A 356 24.57 13.02 -6.08
CA ASN A 356 24.97 11.68 -5.63
C ASN A 356 25.57 11.67 -4.19
N ASN A 357 26.17 12.78 -3.74
CA ASN A 357 26.92 12.83 -2.47
C ASN A 357 26.07 13.26 -1.27
N VAL A 358 24.76 13.44 -1.44
CA VAL A 358 23.88 13.82 -0.33
C VAL A 358 23.70 12.62 0.62
N ALA A 359 23.76 12.89 1.91
CA ALA A 359 23.60 11.89 2.96
C ALA A 359 22.95 12.52 4.18
N LEU A 360 22.28 11.69 4.98
CA LEU A 360 21.77 12.10 6.28
C LEU A 360 22.96 12.39 7.21
N ARG A 361 22.92 13.55 7.88
CA ARG A 361 23.85 13.90 8.96
C ARG A 361 23.29 13.33 10.27
N GLY A 362 24.17 12.70 11.05
CA GLY A 362 23.84 12.12 12.35
C GLY A 362 23.66 13.15 13.44
#